data_AF-A0A5B9FPJ5-F1
#
_entry.id   AF-A0A5B9FPJ5-F1
#
_cell.length_a   1.000
_cell.length_b   1.000
_cell.length_c   1.000
_cell.angle_alpha   90.00
_cell.angle_beta   90.00
_cell.angle_gamma   90.00
#
_symmetry.space_group_name_H-M   'P 1'
#
loop_
_entity.id
_entity.type
_entity.pdbx_description
1 polymer ?
#
loop_
_entity_poly.entity_id
_entity_poly.type
_entity_poly.pdbx_seq_one_letter_code
_entity_poly.pdbx_strand_id
1 'polypeptide(L)'
;MDHSNHARLAATELTPAVLEGATVYGADDHKVGKVDHVHGAGAGSQAIIDVGGFLGIGAKPVAVPLTDLEFMRDDDGEVHAVTTWTKDQLKDMPEHHH
;
A
#
# COMPACT_ATOMS: atom_id res chain seq x y z
N MET A 1 -5.66 -2.99 13.61
CA MET A 1 -4.40 -3.28 14.33
C MET A 1 -3.96 -1.96 14.94
N ASP A 2 -3.20 -1.89 16.04
CA ASP A 2 -2.75 -0.58 16.53
C ASP A 2 -1.48 -0.17 15.75
N HIS A 3 -1.62 0.68 14.74
CA HIS A 3 -0.49 1.12 13.93
C HIS A 3 0.35 2.22 14.60
N SER A 4 -0.07 2.74 15.76
CA SER A 4 0.53 3.92 16.40
C SER A 4 1.92 3.69 16.95
N ASN A 5 2.31 2.42 17.16
CA ASN A 5 3.62 2.05 17.73
C ASN A 5 4.59 1.46 16.70
N HIS A 6 4.20 1.34 15.43
CA HIS A 6 5.06 0.74 14.42
C HIS A 6 6.11 1.72 13.90
N ALA A 7 7.31 1.20 13.64
CA ALA A 7 8.41 2.02 13.17
C ALA A 7 8.15 2.42 11.72
N ARG A 8 8.02 3.72 11.45
CA ARG A 8 7.92 4.24 10.08
C ARG A 8 9.21 3.95 9.32
N LEU A 9 9.06 3.42 8.12
CA LEU A 9 10.17 3.15 7.21
C LEU A 9 10.83 4.46 6.79
N ALA A 10 12.16 4.48 6.79
CA ALA A 10 12.90 5.63 6.30
C ALA A 10 12.77 5.74 4.77
N ALA A 11 12.92 6.94 4.22
CA ALA A 11 12.87 7.16 2.76
C ALA A 11 13.88 6.29 1.97
N THR A 12 15.00 5.90 2.61
CA THR A 12 15.99 4.99 2.01
C THR A 12 15.54 3.52 1.95
N GLU A 13 14.53 3.15 2.74
CA GLU A 13 13.97 1.79 2.79
C GLU A 13 12.74 1.66 1.89
N LEU A 14 12.20 2.77 1.38
CA LEU A 14 11.08 2.81 0.43
C LEU A 14 11.52 2.34 -0.96
N THR A 15 11.95 1.09 -1.04
CA THR A 15 12.42 0.42 -2.25
C THR A 15 11.39 -0.63 -2.69
N PRO A 16 11.23 -0.90 -4.00
CA PRO A 16 10.30 -1.90 -4.49
C PRO A 16 10.46 -3.23 -3.75
N ALA A 17 11.70 -3.71 -3.54
CA ALA A 17 11.98 -4.96 -2.84
C ALA A 17 11.46 -5.04 -1.38
N VAL A 18 11.27 -3.90 -0.70
CA VAL A 18 10.76 -3.83 0.69
C VAL A 18 9.26 -3.62 0.72
N LEU A 19 8.73 -2.88 -0.25
CA LEU A 19 7.33 -2.45 -0.28
C LEU A 19 6.44 -3.45 -1.02
N GLU A 20 7.00 -4.17 -1.99
CA GLU A 20 6.30 -5.20 -2.75
C GLU A 20 5.82 -6.30 -1.81
N GLY A 21 4.53 -6.59 -1.91
CA GLY A 21 3.87 -7.54 -1.05
C GLY A 21 3.43 -7.01 0.32
N ALA A 22 3.70 -5.74 0.63
CA ALA A 22 3.19 -5.12 1.86
C ALA A 22 1.66 -5.12 1.89
N THR A 23 1.08 -5.39 3.06
CA THR A 23 -0.38 -5.30 3.24
C THR A 23 -0.78 -3.83 3.40
N VAL A 24 -1.85 -3.42 2.72
CA VAL A 24 -2.38 -2.06 2.83
C VAL A 24 -3.64 -2.06 3.68
N TYR A 25 -3.66 -1.19 4.69
CA TYR A 25 -4.79 -0.94 5.57
C TYR A 25 -5.38 0.44 5.27
N GLY A 26 -6.71 0.53 5.30
CA GLY A 26 -7.44 1.77 5.10
C GLY A 26 -7.54 2.60 6.38
N ALA A 27 -8.19 3.76 6.28
CA ALA A 27 -8.42 4.67 7.41
C ALA A 27 -9.23 4.06 8.56
N ASP A 28 -9.95 2.97 8.30
CA ASP A 28 -10.73 2.19 9.24
C ASP A 28 -10.00 0.95 9.79
N ASP A 29 -8.67 0.89 9.64
CA ASP A 29 -7.79 -0.20 10.12
C ASP A 29 -8.09 -1.59 9.52
N HIS A 30 -8.97 -1.67 8.51
CA HIS A 30 -9.22 -2.90 7.78
C HIS A 30 -8.30 -3.03 6.57
N LYS A 31 -7.96 -4.28 6.26
CA LYS A 31 -7.23 -4.63 5.05
C LYS A 31 -8.03 -4.23 3.81
N VAL A 32 -7.49 -3.30 3.05
CA VAL A 32 -8.07 -2.84 1.77
C VAL A 32 -7.48 -3.61 0.59
N GLY A 33 -6.20 -3.97 0.69
CA GLY A 33 -5.45 -4.55 -0.43
C GLY A 33 -4.03 -4.98 -0.08
N LYS A 34 -3.22 -5.18 -1.12
CA LYS A 34 -1.80 -5.54 -1.05
C LYS A 34 -1.04 -4.78 -2.13
N VAL A 35 0.19 -4.37 -1.85
CA VAL A 35 1.08 -3.78 -2.85
C VAL A 35 1.52 -4.88 -3.81
N ASP A 36 1.22 -4.73 -5.09
CA ASP A 36 1.65 -5.65 -6.15
C ASP A 36 3.06 -5.28 -6.62
N HIS A 37 3.22 -4.05 -7.12
CA HIS A 37 4.52 -3.50 -7.53
C HIS A 37 4.64 -2.01 -7.26
N VAL A 38 5.87 -1.49 -7.26
CA VAL A 38 6.13 -0.06 -7.17
C VAL A 38 6.66 0.46 -8.52
N HIS A 39 6.03 1.49 -9.04
CA HIS A 39 6.44 2.18 -10.26
C HIS A 39 7.14 3.50 -9.96
N GLY A 40 8.16 3.83 -10.75
CA GLY A 40 8.92 5.07 -10.65
C GLY A 40 10.11 5.00 -9.69
N ALA A 41 10.75 6.15 -9.49
CA ALA A 41 11.89 6.31 -8.59
C ALA A 41 11.89 7.72 -7.97
N GLY A 42 12.36 7.83 -6.73
CA GLY A 42 12.42 9.10 -6.00
C GLY A 42 11.04 9.62 -5.60
N ALA A 43 10.85 10.94 -5.63
CA ALA A 43 9.64 11.61 -5.14
C ALA A 43 8.38 11.36 -6.00
N GLY A 44 8.53 10.83 -7.21
CA GLY A 44 7.41 10.50 -8.11
C GLY A 44 6.97 9.04 -8.07
N SER A 45 7.46 8.27 -7.10
CA SER A 45 7.16 6.84 -7.01
C SER A 45 5.69 6.61 -6.64
N GLN A 46 5.08 5.59 -7.25
CA GLN A 46 3.69 5.18 -7.01
C GLN A 46 3.66 3.69 -6.68
N ALA A 47 2.92 3.31 -5.65
CA ALA A 47 2.65 1.90 -5.38
C ALA A 47 1.36 1.50 -6.11
N ILE A 48 1.43 0.38 -6.84
CA ILE A 48 0.24 -0.26 -7.38
C ILE A 48 -0.31 -1.19 -6.31
N ILE A 49 -1.55 -0.90 -5.91
CA ILE A 49 -2.25 -1.62 -4.85
C ILE A 49 -3.38 -2.40 -5.49
N ASP A 50 -3.40 -3.69 -5.24
CA ASP A 50 -4.50 -4.56 -5.57
C ASP A 50 -5.61 -4.40 -4.53
N VAL A 51 -6.66 -3.69 -4.92
CA VAL A 51 -7.77 -3.32 -4.05
C VAL A 51 -8.93 -4.28 -4.27
N GLY A 52 -9.32 -4.99 -3.21
CA GLY A 52 -10.36 -6.01 -3.31
C GLY A 52 -9.90 -7.28 -4.04
N GLY A 53 -10.84 -8.20 -4.28
CA GLY A 53 -10.53 -9.53 -4.78
C GLY A 53 -9.90 -10.45 -3.72
N PHE A 54 -9.79 -11.73 -4.06
CA PHE A 54 -9.07 -12.73 -3.27
C PHE A 54 -7.97 -13.27 -4.18
N LEU A 55 -6.69 -13.05 -3.82
CA LEU A 55 -5.52 -13.57 -4.55
C LEU A 55 -5.51 -13.21 -6.06
N GLY A 56 -5.68 -11.94 -6.42
CA GLY A 56 -5.59 -11.46 -7.81
C GLY A 56 -6.83 -11.73 -8.68
N ILE A 57 -7.80 -12.51 -8.21
CA ILE A 57 -9.07 -12.70 -8.92
C ILE A 57 -10.06 -11.63 -8.45
N GLY A 58 -10.44 -10.74 -9.38
CA GLY A 58 -11.32 -9.60 -9.09
C GLY A 58 -10.66 -8.52 -8.23
N ALA A 59 -9.33 -8.53 -8.13
CA ALA A 59 -8.56 -7.43 -7.58
C ALA A 59 -8.45 -6.32 -8.63
N LYS A 60 -8.60 -5.08 -8.18
CA LYS A 60 -8.46 -3.90 -9.03
C LYS A 60 -7.11 -3.24 -8.75
N PRO A 61 -6.18 -3.16 -9.72
CA PRO A 61 -4.92 -2.47 -9.54
C PRO A 61 -5.18 -0.95 -9.52
N VAL A 62 -4.74 -0.29 -8.47
CA VAL A 62 -4.90 1.16 -8.28
C VAL A 62 -3.54 1.78 -8.01
N ALA A 63 -3.17 2.79 -8.79
CA ALA A 63 -1.94 3.53 -8.57
C ALA A 63 -2.13 4.58 -7.47
N VAL A 64 -1.40 4.42 -6.37
CA VAL A 64 -1.42 5.36 -5.24
C VAL A 64 -0.03 5.95 -5.06
N PRO A 65 0.11 7.29 -4.95
CA PRO A 65 1.40 7.91 -4.68
C PRO A 65 2.00 7.39 -3.37
N LEU A 66 3.30 7.13 -3.35
CA LEU A 66 4.00 6.73 -2.12
C LEU A 66 3.90 7.78 -1.00
N THR A 67 3.65 9.05 -1.35
CA THR A 67 3.41 10.14 -0.40
C THR A 67 2.07 10.05 0.32
N ASP A 68 1.10 9.35 -0.25
CA ASP A 68 -0.24 9.11 0.33
C ASP A 68 -0.32 7.78 1.10
N LEU A 69 0.82 7.09 1.21
CA LEU A 69 0.96 5.82 1.92
C LEU A 69 2.00 5.98 3.03
N GLU A 70 1.63 5.58 4.22
CA GLU A 70 2.56 5.56 5.34
C GLU A 70 3.01 4.12 5.59
N PHE A 71 4.25 3.83 5.19
CA PHE A 71 4.85 2.52 5.34
C PHE A 71 5.49 2.37 6.72
N MET A 72 5.18 1.26 7.38
CA MET A 72 5.62 0.94 8.71
C MET A 72 6.06 -0.52 8.78
N ARG A 73 6.93 -0.80 9.74
CA ARG A 73 7.38 -2.13 10.10
C ARG A 73 6.96 -2.43 11.53
N ASP A 74 6.30 -3.58 11.73
CA ASP A 74 5.96 -4.05 13.07
C ASP A 74 7.13 -4.81 13.74
N ASP A 75 6.92 -5.26 14.97
CA ASP A 75 7.92 -5.94 15.80
C ASP A 75 8.42 -7.27 15.19
N ASP A 76 7.64 -7.96 14.37
CA ASP A 76 8.04 -9.19 13.67
C ASP A 76 8.88 -8.89 12.41
N GLY A 77 8.93 -7.61 12.02
CA GLY A 77 9.63 -7.15 10.83
C GLY A 77 8.77 -7.15 9.57
N GLU A 78 7.48 -7.47 9.66
CA GLU A 78 6.59 -7.37 8.50
C GLU A 78 6.33 -5.91 8.12
N VAL A 79 6.33 -5.65 6.81
CA VAL A 79 6.09 -4.32 6.26
C VAL A 79 4.63 -4.20 5.85
N HIS A 80 4.00 -3.11 6.28
CA HIS A 80 2.64 -2.76 5.91
C HIS A 80 2.53 -1.26 5.64
N ALA A 81 1.49 -0.88 4.91
CA ALA A 81 1.16 0.50 4.63
C ALA A 81 -0.21 0.83 5.22
N VAL A 82 -0.37 2.05 5.71
CA VAL A 82 -1.68 2.63 6.00
C VAL A 82 -1.97 3.74 5.00
N THR A 83 -3.24 3.89 4.67
CA THR A 83 -3.71 4.98 3.81
C THR A 83 -4.92 5.67 4.42
N THR A 84 -5.10 6.94 4.08
CA THR A 84 -6.27 7.72 4.49
C THR A 84 -7.52 7.39 3.66
N TRP A 85 -7.36 6.63 2.57
CA TRP A 85 -8.44 6.17 1.73
C TRP A 85 -9.13 4.93 2.31
N THR A 86 -10.45 4.87 2.19
CA THR A 86 -11.22 3.65 2.48
C THR A 86 -11.16 2.69 1.30
N LYS A 87 -11.48 1.41 1.54
CA LYS A 87 -11.56 0.39 0.49
C LYS A 87 -12.43 0.81 -0.69
N ASP A 88 -13.59 1.41 -0.41
CA ASP A 88 -14.55 1.77 -1.45
C ASP A 88 -14.12 3.00 -2.23
N GLN A 89 -13.42 3.95 -1.60
CA GLN A 89 -12.78 5.06 -2.31
C GLN A 89 -11.70 4.56 -3.27
N LEU A 90 -10.84 3.64 -2.82
CA LEU A 90 -9.82 3.04 -3.66
C LEU A 90 -10.44 2.26 -4.85
N LYS A 91 -11.58 1.58 -4.64
CA LYS A 91 -12.31 0.93 -5.76
C LYS A 91 -12.89 1.93 -6.76
N ASP A 92 -13.25 3.13 -6.32
CA ASP A 92 -13.79 4.19 -7.19
C ASP A 92 -12.70 4.87 -8.04
N MET A 93 -11.45 4.84 -7.58
CA MET A 93 -10.30 5.38 -8.31
C MET A 93 -10.12 4.70 -9.69
N PRO A 94 -9.54 5.41 -10.67
CA PRO A 94 -9.26 4.83 -11.99
C PRO A 94 -8.39 3.58 -11.85
N GLU A 95 -8.77 2.52 -12.56
CA GLU A 95 -7.95 1.31 -12.65
C GLU A 95 -6.64 1.64 -13.36
N HIS A 96 -5.53 1.19 -12.80
CA HIS A 96 -4.25 1.26 -13.47
C HIS A 96 -4.20 0.20 -14.56
N HIS A 97 -4.52 0.59 -15.79
CA HIS A 97 -4.29 -0.22 -16.99
C HIS A 97 -2.89 0.08 -17.53
N HIS A 98 -2.06 -0.96 -17.67
CA HIS A 98 -0.77 -0.90 -18.35
C HIS A 98 -0.91 -1.32 -19.82
#